data_AF-A0A6J4H3C1-F1
#
_entry.id   AF-A0A6J4H3C1-F1
#
_cell.length_a   1.000
_cell.length_b   1.000
_cell.length_c   1.000
_cell.angle_alpha   90.00
_cell.angle_beta   90.00
_cell.angle_gamma   90.00
#
_symmetry.space_group_name_H-M   'P 1'
#
loop_
_entity.id
_entity.type
_entity.pdbx_description
1 polymer ?
#
loop_
_entity_poly.entity_id
_entity_poly.type
_entity_poly.pdbx_seq_one_letter_code
_entity_poly.pdbx_strand_id
1 'polypeptide(L)'
;MTAEEAPSRPPGLGSRLYNGETTIDFIGRQRRGLLLSAIVIGLGLAALGLQGLNFGIEFRGGTSWDVPADVSVARVQDVMAEAGFPEAKVQRFTPTNGEPFVRASAKVEGRDAPTREAESVKVRDRLASLSPGEPVSTTVVGPSWGNEITKKARNALVVFFLAIAAYLAMRFEWRMAVAALAAVVHDILVTVGVYALTGLEVTPASVIAFLTILGYSLYDTVVVFDRVDENAKALASTGRATYSDVVNLSMNQTLMRSLNTSLVAILPIMSVLVIGTFVLGATTLRDFGMALFIGLLTGAYSSVFIASPVLAMLKEREPRYRQLRARLEQRGGSGLGLLSAGGAARAGLSGAGRTKPVPASGRPDAPARAAAKARRPGAGGGAVTAKSRVAAGTAVLKPGDRSTSTVPPEVDEPEVDPPPVPDEVAAPPEPVEPAAKKPSAKRATSSAKARRPPPPSYKKAKRPKR
;
A
#
# COMPACT_ATOMS: atom_id res chain seq x y z
N MET A 1 -13.53 54.96 -25.39
CA MET A 1 -13.47 54.24 -24.10
C MET A 1 -12.94 52.85 -24.38
N THR A 2 -11.79 52.49 -23.83
CA THR A 2 -11.31 51.10 -23.79
C THR A 2 -12.08 50.35 -22.69
N ALA A 3 -12.57 49.14 -22.97
CA ALA A 3 -13.10 48.28 -21.93
C ALA A 3 -11.94 47.80 -21.05
N GLU A 4 -12.00 48.06 -19.75
CA GLU A 4 -11.00 47.61 -18.80
C GLU A 4 -11.24 46.13 -18.49
N GLU A 5 -10.34 45.26 -18.96
CA GLU A 5 -10.46 43.82 -18.78
C GLU A 5 -10.22 43.47 -17.30
N ALA A 6 -11.31 43.19 -16.58
CA ALA A 6 -11.27 43.00 -15.14
C ALA A 6 -10.31 41.85 -14.76
N PRO A 7 -9.39 42.07 -13.79
CA PRO A 7 -8.36 41.09 -13.46
C PRO A 7 -8.98 39.77 -13.03
N SER A 8 -8.67 38.71 -13.77
CA SER A 8 -9.17 37.36 -13.48
C SER A 8 -8.73 36.94 -12.07
N ARG A 9 -9.70 36.46 -11.26
CA ARG A 9 -9.43 36.05 -9.89
C ARG A 9 -8.28 35.03 -9.87
N PRO A 10 -7.24 35.21 -9.03
CA PRO A 10 -6.10 34.31 -9.03
C PRO A 10 -6.57 32.87 -8.78
N PRO A 11 -6.06 31.87 -9.51
CA PRO A 11 -6.55 30.51 -9.43
C PRO A 11 -6.47 30.00 -7.98
N GLY A 12 -7.59 29.42 -7.52
CA GLY A 12 -7.74 28.92 -6.16
C GLY A 12 -6.70 27.86 -5.82
N LEU A 13 -6.44 27.67 -4.53
CA LEU A 13 -5.35 26.81 -4.06
C LEU A 13 -5.45 25.39 -4.65
N GLY A 14 -6.66 24.84 -4.78
CA GLY A 14 -6.92 23.54 -5.41
C GLY A 14 -6.61 23.47 -6.91
N SER A 15 -6.93 24.49 -7.73
CA SER A 15 -6.58 24.47 -9.16
C SER A 15 -5.10 24.74 -9.40
N ARG A 16 -4.45 25.55 -8.53
CA ARG A 16 -2.98 25.67 -8.52
C ARG A 16 -2.29 24.36 -8.10
N LEU A 17 -2.88 23.61 -7.18
CA LEU A 17 -2.42 22.27 -6.81
C LEU A 17 -2.51 21.34 -8.04
N TYR A 18 -3.71 21.25 -8.64
CA TYR A 18 -3.99 20.43 -9.83
C TYR A 18 -3.05 20.70 -11.02
N ASN A 19 -2.75 21.97 -11.29
CA ASN A 19 -1.86 22.40 -12.37
C ASN A 19 -0.34 22.31 -12.04
N GLY A 20 0.05 21.92 -10.82
CA GLY A 20 1.45 21.99 -10.37
C GLY A 20 1.99 23.43 -10.20
N GLU A 21 1.12 24.43 -10.15
CA GLU A 21 1.45 25.85 -10.00
C GLU A 21 1.67 26.28 -8.54
N THR A 22 1.92 25.31 -7.66
CA THR A 22 2.31 25.56 -6.27
C THR A 22 3.77 25.92 -6.13
N THR A 23 4.07 26.59 -5.01
CA THR A 23 5.39 27.15 -4.66
C THR A 23 5.72 26.74 -3.21
N ILE A 24 5.53 25.46 -2.90
CA ILE A 24 5.75 24.91 -1.56
C ILE A 24 7.23 24.65 -1.39
N ASP A 25 7.84 25.28 -0.39
CA ASP A 25 9.20 24.96 0.05
C ASP A 25 9.17 23.78 1.01
N PHE A 26 9.52 22.61 0.50
CA PHE A 26 9.69 21.38 1.27
C PHE A 26 11.07 21.33 1.92
N ILE A 27 12.12 21.68 1.17
CA ILE A 27 13.51 21.57 1.63
C ILE A 27 13.82 22.58 2.75
N GLY A 28 13.36 23.83 2.69
CA GLY A 28 13.51 24.76 3.82
C GLY A 28 12.67 24.36 5.04
N ARG A 29 11.58 23.59 4.84
CA ARG A 29 10.77 23.02 5.93
C ARG A 29 11.26 21.66 6.44
N GLN A 30 12.25 21.03 5.81
CA GLN A 30 12.68 19.65 6.10
C GLN A 30 12.95 19.36 7.58
N ARG A 31 13.50 20.34 8.31
CA ARG A 31 13.79 20.20 9.76
C ARG A 31 12.54 19.91 10.59
N ARG A 32 11.37 20.41 10.17
CA ARG A 32 10.08 20.16 10.86
C ARG A 32 9.58 18.73 10.62
N GLY A 33 9.74 18.22 9.39
CA GLY A 33 9.39 16.84 9.04
C GLY A 33 10.30 15.84 9.75
N LEU A 34 11.61 16.01 9.60
CA LEU A 34 12.62 15.16 10.26
C LEU A 34 12.51 15.19 11.80
N LEU A 35 12.15 16.33 12.41
CA LEU A 35 11.89 16.41 13.84
C LEU A 35 10.62 15.66 14.25
N LEU A 36 9.52 15.81 13.50
CA LEU A 36 8.28 15.09 13.77
C LEU A 36 8.50 13.57 13.69
N SER A 37 9.14 13.08 12.63
CA SER A 37 9.51 11.67 12.50
C SER A 37 10.45 11.20 13.60
N ALA A 38 11.44 12.00 14.01
CA ALA A 38 12.32 11.64 15.11
C ALA A 38 11.57 11.51 16.45
N ILE A 39 10.55 12.36 16.69
CA ILE A 39 9.68 12.26 17.86
C ILE A 39 8.80 10.99 17.78
N VAL A 40 8.13 10.74 16.65
CA VAL A 40 7.25 9.57 16.47
C VAL A 40 8.03 8.26 16.56
N ILE A 41 9.20 8.17 15.91
CA ILE A 41 10.10 7.01 16.01
C ILE A 41 10.66 6.89 17.44
N GLY A 42 11.02 8.00 18.10
CA GLY A 42 11.50 7.98 19.49
C GLY A 42 10.46 7.42 20.47
N LEU A 43 9.20 7.86 20.36
CA LEU A 43 8.08 7.34 21.15
C LEU A 43 7.79 5.88 20.82
N GLY A 44 7.79 5.52 19.54
CA GLY A 44 7.59 4.14 19.08
C GLY A 44 8.66 3.17 19.56
N LEU A 45 9.94 3.59 19.54
CA LEU A 45 11.06 2.81 20.06
C LEU A 45 11.04 2.72 21.59
N ALA A 46 10.60 3.78 22.29
CA ALA A 46 10.41 3.72 23.74
C ALA A 46 9.31 2.72 24.12
N ALA A 47 8.16 2.74 23.46
CA ALA A 47 7.09 1.76 23.65
C ALA A 47 7.57 0.34 23.30
N LEU A 48 8.29 0.17 22.19
CA LEU A 48 8.87 -1.12 21.79
C LEU A 48 9.87 -1.67 22.82
N GLY A 49 10.63 -0.80 23.50
CA GLY A 49 11.56 -1.18 24.56
C GLY A 49 10.93 -1.44 25.92
N LEU A 50 9.81 -0.78 26.25
CA LEU A 50 9.15 -0.87 27.56
C LEU A 50 8.00 -1.90 27.60
N GLN A 51 7.23 -2.01 26.52
CA GLN A 51 6.03 -2.85 26.41
C GLN A 51 6.19 -3.97 25.36
N GLY A 52 7.05 -3.76 24.36
CA GLY A 52 7.25 -4.72 23.26
C GLY A 52 6.07 -4.76 22.29
N LEU A 53 5.99 -5.84 21.50
CA LEU A 53 4.90 -6.06 20.55
C LEU A 53 3.90 -7.11 21.06
N ASN A 54 2.61 -6.79 20.89
CA ASN A 54 1.51 -7.69 21.15
C ASN A 54 1.40 -8.75 20.03
N PHE A 55 2.37 -9.66 19.92
CA PHE A 55 2.28 -10.78 18.97
C PHE A 55 1.14 -11.75 19.31
N GLY A 56 0.37 -12.14 18.30
CA GLY A 56 -0.72 -13.11 18.43
C GLY A 56 -0.29 -14.58 18.51
N ILE A 57 -1.29 -15.46 18.64
CA ILE A 57 -1.08 -16.91 18.83
C ILE A 57 -0.40 -17.58 17.63
N GLU A 58 -0.52 -17.01 16.43
CA GLU A 58 0.12 -17.49 15.20
C GLU A 58 1.64 -17.30 15.18
N PHE A 59 2.19 -16.46 16.06
CA PHE A 59 3.63 -16.32 16.28
C PHE A 59 4.08 -16.98 17.59
N ARG A 60 3.35 -16.75 18.69
CA ARG A 60 3.73 -17.25 20.03
C ARG A 60 3.47 -18.76 20.22
N GLY A 61 2.48 -19.32 19.52
CA GLY A 61 1.87 -20.62 19.84
C GLY A 61 1.00 -20.55 21.10
N GLY A 62 -0.07 -21.34 21.14
CA GLY A 62 -1.05 -21.33 22.22
C GLY A 62 -2.48 -21.53 21.72
N THR A 63 -3.45 -21.16 22.54
CA THR A 63 -4.88 -21.24 22.25
C THR A 63 -5.52 -19.88 22.47
N SER A 64 -6.50 -19.53 21.64
CA SER A 64 -7.48 -18.48 21.94
C SER A 64 -8.88 -19.06 22.09
N TRP A 65 -9.63 -18.57 23.07
CA TRP A 65 -11.05 -18.85 23.28
C TRP A 65 -11.83 -17.55 23.13
N ASP A 66 -12.84 -17.54 22.25
CA ASP A 66 -13.75 -16.40 22.09
C ASP A 66 -15.04 -16.69 22.85
N VAL A 67 -15.22 -15.97 23.96
CA VAL A 67 -16.37 -16.08 24.87
C VAL A 67 -17.33 -14.93 24.57
N PRO A 68 -18.64 -15.13 24.41
CA PRO A 68 -19.60 -14.02 24.27
C PRO A 68 -19.50 -12.99 25.42
N ALA A 69 -19.71 -11.72 25.11
CA ALA A 69 -19.34 -10.59 25.98
C ALA A 69 -20.48 -9.98 26.81
N ASP A 70 -21.50 -10.78 27.10
CA ASP A 70 -22.28 -10.67 28.34
C ASP A 70 -21.35 -10.71 29.56
N VAL A 71 -20.24 -11.45 29.43
CA VAL A 71 -19.17 -11.55 30.41
C VAL A 71 -18.23 -10.33 30.37
N SER A 72 -17.78 -9.88 31.54
CA SER A 72 -16.77 -8.82 31.65
C SER A 72 -15.34 -9.35 31.43
N VAL A 73 -14.45 -8.50 30.90
CA VAL A 73 -13.02 -8.81 30.72
C VAL A 73 -12.38 -9.27 32.04
N ALA A 74 -12.71 -8.61 33.15
CA ALA A 74 -12.24 -8.99 34.48
C ALA A 74 -12.68 -10.42 34.86
N ARG A 75 -13.95 -10.78 34.65
CA ARG A 75 -14.44 -12.12 35.02
C ARG A 75 -13.85 -13.23 34.15
N VAL A 76 -13.57 -12.96 32.88
CA VAL A 76 -12.79 -13.88 32.03
C VAL A 76 -11.35 -13.99 32.51
N GLN A 77 -10.69 -12.88 32.91
CA GLN A 77 -9.35 -12.92 33.50
C GLN A 77 -9.30 -13.74 34.80
N ASP A 78 -10.31 -13.61 35.68
CA ASP A 78 -10.43 -14.42 36.90
C ASP A 78 -10.46 -15.91 36.58
N VAL A 79 -11.34 -16.35 35.68
CA VAL A 79 -11.49 -17.76 35.33
C VAL A 79 -10.27 -18.30 34.59
N MET A 80 -9.57 -17.48 33.79
CA MET A 80 -8.27 -17.85 33.22
C MET A 80 -7.20 -18.02 34.31
N ALA A 81 -7.16 -17.16 35.33
CA ALA A 81 -6.25 -17.32 36.47
C ALA A 81 -6.59 -18.57 37.31
N GLU A 82 -7.86 -18.81 37.63
CA GLU A 82 -8.36 -20.04 38.27
C GLU A 82 -8.05 -21.31 37.46
N ALA A 83 -7.93 -21.19 36.12
CA ALA A 83 -7.53 -22.26 35.22
C ALA A 83 -6.01 -22.45 35.07
N GLY A 84 -5.20 -21.66 35.78
CA GLY A 84 -3.73 -21.75 35.77
C GLY A 84 -3.03 -20.82 34.77
N PHE A 85 -3.77 -19.89 34.14
CA PHE A 85 -3.27 -18.95 33.15
C PHE A 85 -3.46 -17.48 33.59
N PRO A 86 -2.85 -17.02 34.72
CA PRO A 86 -3.00 -15.64 35.20
C PRO A 86 -2.45 -14.60 34.20
N GLU A 87 -1.45 -14.97 33.39
CA GLU A 87 -0.88 -14.15 32.31
C GLU A 87 -1.65 -14.26 30.98
N ALA A 88 -2.85 -14.84 30.96
CA ALA A 88 -3.69 -14.85 29.77
C ALA A 88 -3.97 -13.41 29.30
N LYS A 89 -3.86 -13.17 27.99
CA LYS A 89 -4.31 -11.90 27.41
C LYS A 89 -5.82 -11.97 27.24
N VAL A 90 -6.56 -11.10 27.91
CA VAL A 90 -8.02 -11.02 27.75
C VAL A 90 -8.40 -9.66 27.17
N GLN A 91 -9.12 -9.64 26.04
CA GLN A 91 -9.51 -8.43 25.33
C GLN A 91 -10.96 -8.52 24.83
N ARG A 92 -11.73 -7.42 24.96
CA ARG A 92 -13.10 -7.33 24.43
C ARG A 92 -13.10 -6.80 23.01
N PHE A 93 -13.80 -7.53 22.14
CA PHE A 93 -14.14 -7.18 20.78
C PHE A 93 -15.63 -6.86 20.71
N THR A 94 -15.98 -5.76 20.05
CA THR A 94 -17.37 -5.35 19.82
C THR A 94 -17.55 -5.17 18.31
N PRO A 95 -18.05 -6.19 17.59
CA PRO A 95 -18.51 -6.07 16.21
C PRO A 95 -19.89 -5.40 16.17
N THR A 96 -20.27 -4.78 15.05
CA THR A 96 -21.62 -4.22 14.88
C THR A 96 -22.64 -5.26 14.44
N ASN A 97 -22.32 -6.06 13.41
CA ASN A 97 -23.19 -7.14 12.92
C ASN A 97 -22.72 -8.50 13.44
N GLY A 98 -22.73 -8.65 14.76
CA GLY A 98 -22.43 -9.89 15.47
C GLY A 98 -22.48 -9.64 16.98
N GLU A 99 -22.53 -10.72 17.76
CA GLU A 99 -22.42 -10.61 19.21
C GLU A 99 -21.01 -10.13 19.62
N PRO A 100 -20.89 -9.22 20.60
CA PRO A 100 -19.60 -8.87 21.17
C PRO A 100 -19.00 -10.09 21.87
N PHE A 101 -17.68 -10.22 21.82
CA PHE A 101 -16.96 -11.35 22.43
C PHE A 101 -15.70 -10.88 23.17
N VAL A 102 -15.34 -11.60 24.22
CA VAL A 102 -14.08 -11.47 24.96
C VAL A 102 -13.17 -12.61 24.52
N ARG A 103 -12.09 -12.27 23.83
CA ARG A 103 -11.02 -13.22 23.49
C ARG A 103 -10.09 -13.37 24.68
N ALA A 104 -9.96 -14.59 25.19
CA ALA A 104 -8.87 -14.99 26.06
C ALA A 104 -7.81 -15.72 25.22
N SER A 105 -6.53 -15.36 25.35
CA SER A 105 -5.41 -16.00 24.63
C SER A 105 -4.30 -16.39 25.61
N ALA A 106 -3.98 -17.68 25.68
CA ALA A 106 -2.95 -18.22 26.57
C ALA A 106 -2.13 -19.35 25.92
N LYS A 107 -0.90 -19.56 26.39
CA LYS A 107 -0.03 -20.64 25.92
C LYS A 107 -0.28 -21.91 26.72
N VAL A 108 -1.18 -22.77 26.24
CA VAL A 108 -1.45 -24.10 26.83
C VAL A 108 -0.21 -25.00 26.70
N GLU A 109 0.35 -25.46 27.82
CA GLU A 109 1.62 -26.20 27.88
C GLU A 109 1.41 -27.73 27.93
N GLY A 110 1.27 -28.36 26.77
CA GLY A 110 1.31 -29.82 26.65
C GLY A 110 2.35 -30.27 25.63
N ARG A 111 3.05 -31.38 25.92
CA ARG A 111 4.10 -31.95 25.04
C ARG A 111 3.50 -32.28 23.67
N ASP A 112 2.42 -33.04 23.67
CA ASP A 112 1.77 -33.55 22.46
C ASP A 112 0.43 -32.84 22.18
N ALA A 113 -0.02 -32.89 20.92
CA ALA A 113 -1.23 -32.18 20.50
C ALA A 113 -2.51 -32.63 21.23
N PRO A 114 -2.77 -33.94 21.46
CA PRO A 114 -3.98 -34.38 22.15
C PRO A 114 -4.07 -33.89 23.61
N THR A 115 -2.93 -33.72 24.28
CA THR A 115 -2.89 -33.19 25.66
C THR A 115 -3.25 -31.70 25.68
N ARG A 116 -2.71 -30.91 24.75
CA ARG A 116 -3.09 -29.50 24.58
C ARG A 116 -4.56 -29.34 24.24
N GLU A 117 -5.13 -30.23 23.42
CA GLU A 117 -6.57 -30.19 23.11
C GLU A 117 -7.42 -30.54 24.35
N ALA A 118 -7.04 -31.57 25.11
CA ALA A 118 -7.74 -31.95 26.33
C ALA A 118 -7.67 -30.88 27.44
N GLU A 119 -6.63 -30.04 27.46
CA GLU A 119 -6.55 -28.88 28.36
C GLU A 119 -7.29 -27.66 27.78
N SER A 120 -7.21 -27.44 26.47
CA SER A 120 -7.98 -26.44 25.72
C SER A 120 -9.49 -26.59 25.98
N VAL A 121 -10.01 -27.82 25.94
CA VAL A 121 -11.40 -28.14 26.26
C VAL A 121 -11.72 -27.85 27.73
N LYS A 122 -10.89 -28.24 28.71
CA LYS A 122 -11.14 -27.91 30.13
C LYS A 122 -11.22 -26.41 30.40
N VAL A 123 -10.42 -25.59 29.71
CA VAL A 123 -10.50 -24.13 29.80
C VAL A 123 -11.78 -23.63 29.14
N ARG A 124 -12.10 -24.12 27.94
CA ARG A 124 -13.33 -23.81 27.22
C ARG A 124 -14.58 -24.11 28.05
N ASP A 125 -14.64 -25.27 28.71
CA ASP A 125 -15.78 -25.69 29.54
C ASP A 125 -15.98 -24.76 30.76
N ARG A 126 -14.87 -24.30 31.38
CA ARG A 126 -14.92 -23.28 32.45
C ARG A 126 -15.34 -21.91 31.94
N LEU A 127 -14.92 -21.52 30.73
CA LEU A 127 -15.36 -20.26 30.13
C LEU A 127 -16.83 -20.33 29.70
N ALA A 128 -17.32 -21.49 29.26
CA ALA A 128 -18.72 -21.72 28.90
C ALA A 128 -19.66 -21.65 30.13
N SER A 129 -19.17 -21.83 31.36
CA SER A 129 -19.98 -21.55 32.56
C SER A 129 -20.21 -20.05 32.80
N LEU A 130 -19.57 -19.15 32.03
CA LEU A 130 -19.77 -17.70 32.10
C LEU A 130 -20.84 -17.19 31.11
N SER A 131 -21.07 -17.88 29.98
CA SER A 131 -22.27 -17.68 29.14
C SER A 131 -22.99 -19.02 28.88
N PRO A 132 -23.91 -19.43 29.77
CA PRO A 132 -24.58 -20.74 29.67
C PRO A 132 -25.57 -20.80 28.49
N GLY A 133 -25.18 -21.52 27.44
CA GLY A 133 -26.01 -21.77 26.26
C GLY A 133 -25.33 -21.40 24.94
N GLU A 134 -24.27 -20.59 24.99
CA GLU A 134 -23.60 -20.05 23.82
C GLU A 134 -22.25 -20.75 23.57
N PRO A 135 -21.89 -21.05 22.31
CA PRO A 135 -20.70 -21.83 22.00
C PRO A 135 -19.43 -20.98 22.06
N VAL A 136 -18.65 -21.09 23.14
CA VAL A 136 -17.27 -20.58 23.19
C VAL A 136 -16.48 -21.16 22.02
N SER A 137 -16.02 -20.31 21.11
CA SER A 137 -15.17 -20.70 19.97
C SER A 137 -13.74 -20.89 20.44
N THR A 138 -12.94 -21.72 19.74
CA THR A 138 -11.61 -22.12 20.20
C THR A 138 -10.66 -22.38 19.03
N THR A 139 -9.51 -21.71 19.04
CA THR A 139 -8.47 -21.80 17.99
C THR A 139 -7.15 -22.21 18.63
N VAL A 140 -6.61 -23.36 18.25
CA VAL A 140 -5.35 -23.92 18.79
C VAL A 140 -4.23 -23.83 17.76
N VAL A 141 -3.13 -23.17 18.12
CA VAL A 141 -1.92 -23.03 17.28
C VAL A 141 -0.74 -23.76 17.90
N GLY A 142 -0.22 -24.76 17.16
CA GLY A 142 0.95 -25.54 17.57
C GLY A 142 2.25 -24.73 17.61
N PRO A 143 3.18 -24.99 18.57
CA PRO A 143 4.47 -24.30 18.64
C PRO A 143 5.35 -24.43 17.39
N SER A 144 5.18 -25.50 16.59
CA SER A 144 5.83 -25.69 15.29
C SER A 144 5.38 -24.64 14.27
N TRP A 145 4.08 -24.38 14.17
CA TRP A 145 3.50 -23.38 13.28
C TRP A 145 4.03 -21.98 13.59
N GLY A 146 3.99 -21.55 14.86
CA GLY A 146 4.50 -20.23 15.26
C GLY A 146 5.98 -20.02 14.93
N ASN A 147 6.79 -21.06 15.13
CA ASN A 147 8.20 -21.05 14.72
C ASN A 147 8.40 -20.98 13.20
N GLU A 148 7.55 -21.65 12.41
CA GLU A 148 7.64 -21.65 10.95
C GLU A 148 7.16 -20.33 10.34
N ILE A 149 6.02 -19.81 10.79
CA ILE A 149 5.47 -18.52 10.39
C ILE A 149 6.43 -17.37 10.74
N THR A 150 7.02 -17.37 11.95
CA THR A 150 8.06 -16.39 12.32
C THR A 150 9.27 -16.44 11.39
N LYS A 151 9.75 -17.65 11.02
CA LYS A 151 10.85 -17.81 10.06
C LYS A 151 10.48 -17.33 8.66
N LYS A 152 9.27 -17.65 8.17
CA LYS A 152 8.74 -17.21 6.87
C LYS A 152 8.62 -15.69 6.81
N ALA A 153 8.00 -15.06 7.81
CA ALA A 153 7.87 -13.60 7.93
C ALA A 153 9.21 -12.88 7.89
N ARG A 154 10.17 -13.30 8.74
CA ARG A 154 11.54 -12.74 8.77
C ARG A 154 12.24 -12.91 7.42
N ASN A 155 12.16 -14.09 6.81
CA ASN A 155 12.82 -14.36 5.52
C ASN A 155 12.20 -13.50 4.40
N ALA A 156 10.87 -13.34 4.38
CA ALA A 156 10.18 -12.48 3.42
C ALA A 156 10.62 -11.01 3.53
N LEU A 157 10.77 -10.48 4.75
CA LEU A 157 11.26 -9.12 4.98
C LEU A 157 12.70 -8.91 4.49
N VAL A 158 13.59 -9.88 4.73
CA VAL A 158 14.99 -9.83 4.23
C VAL A 158 15.03 -9.92 2.70
N VAL A 159 14.27 -10.82 2.10
CA VAL A 159 14.19 -10.95 0.62
C VAL A 159 13.59 -9.69 -0.01
N PHE A 160 12.56 -9.10 0.59
CA PHE A 160 11.99 -7.81 0.16
C PHE A 160 13.07 -6.71 0.15
N PHE A 161 13.80 -6.53 1.26
CA PHE A 161 14.84 -5.50 1.33
C PHE A 161 15.98 -5.72 0.32
N LEU A 162 16.41 -6.96 0.09
CA LEU A 162 17.44 -7.27 -0.92
C LEU A 162 16.94 -7.02 -2.34
N ALA A 163 15.71 -7.46 -2.67
CA ALA A 163 15.11 -7.24 -3.98
C ALA A 163 14.89 -5.74 -4.25
N ILE A 164 14.45 -4.97 -3.24
CA ILE A 164 14.19 -3.54 -3.39
C ILE A 164 15.47 -2.72 -3.49
N ALA A 165 16.52 -3.08 -2.72
CA ALA A 165 17.84 -2.47 -2.86
C ALA A 165 18.44 -2.75 -4.25
N ALA A 166 18.32 -3.98 -4.77
CA ALA A 166 18.76 -4.34 -6.10
C ALA A 166 17.99 -3.58 -7.21
N TYR A 167 16.65 -3.53 -7.12
CA TYR A 167 15.82 -2.75 -8.03
C TYR A 167 16.22 -1.26 -8.06
N LEU A 168 16.36 -0.64 -6.89
CA LEU A 168 16.74 0.77 -6.77
C LEU A 168 18.15 1.04 -7.29
N ALA A 169 19.11 0.13 -7.06
CA ALA A 169 20.48 0.25 -7.56
C ALA A 169 20.61 0.06 -9.08
N MET A 170 19.64 -0.63 -9.72
CA MET A 170 19.54 -0.71 -11.18
C MET A 170 18.77 0.47 -11.78
N ARG A 171 17.73 0.97 -11.09
CA ARG A 171 16.83 2.02 -11.59
C ARG A 171 17.33 3.45 -11.33
N PHE A 172 18.15 3.65 -10.31
CA PHE A 172 18.65 4.95 -9.87
C PHE A 172 20.11 4.87 -9.43
N GLU A 173 20.74 6.03 -9.30
CA GLU A 173 22.06 6.13 -8.69
C GLU A 173 22.05 5.82 -7.18
N TRP A 174 23.19 5.35 -6.66
CA TRP A 174 23.28 4.80 -5.30
C TRP A 174 22.82 5.75 -4.18
N ARG A 175 22.97 7.08 -4.33
CA ARG A 175 22.48 8.04 -3.31
C ARG A 175 20.96 8.16 -3.29
N MET A 176 20.30 7.99 -4.43
CA MET A 176 18.85 7.90 -4.53
C MET A 176 18.38 6.55 -3.97
N ALA A 177 19.06 5.44 -4.28
CA ALA A 177 18.75 4.14 -3.69
C ALA A 177 18.85 4.17 -2.15
N VAL A 178 19.89 4.81 -1.58
CA VAL A 178 20.05 5.00 -0.12
C VAL A 178 18.97 5.90 0.46
N ALA A 179 18.60 7.00 -0.21
CA ALA A 179 17.54 7.90 0.28
C ALA A 179 16.16 7.25 0.29
N ALA A 180 15.82 6.46 -0.74
CA ALA A 180 14.59 5.69 -0.79
C ALA A 180 14.57 4.58 0.28
N LEU A 181 15.68 3.84 0.42
CA LEU A 181 15.81 2.80 1.46
C LEU A 181 15.69 3.38 2.88
N ALA A 182 16.20 4.59 3.13
CA ALA A 182 16.03 5.28 4.40
C ALA A 182 14.56 5.65 4.70
N ALA A 183 13.78 6.00 3.68
CA ALA A 183 12.33 6.23 3.83
C ALA A 183 11.57 4.92 4.12
N VAL A 184 11.88 3.84 3.39
CA VAL A 184 11.32 2.50 3.63
C VAL A 184 11.62 2.01 5.06
N VAL A 185 12.83 2.25 5.58
CA VAL A 185 13.19 1.95 6.99
C VAL A 185 12.43 2.84 7.98
N HIS A 186 12.29 4.14 7.69
CA HIS A 186 11.45 5.05 8.49
C HIS A 186 10.00 4.53 8.61
N ASP A 187 9.42 4.03 7.52
CA ASP A 187 8.03 3.59 7.49
C ASP A 187 7.79 2.33 8.34
N ILE A 188 8.75 1.39 8.35
CA ILE A 188 8.72 0.27 9.30
C ILE A 188 8.82 0.78 10.73
N LEU A 189 9.76 1.70 11.03
CA LEU A 189 9.97 2.19 12.39
C LEU A 189 8.74 2.94 12.93
N VAL A 190 8.07 3.73 12.10
CA VAL A 190 6.82 4.41 12.47
C VAL A 190 5.66 3.42 12.61
N THR A 191 5.43 2.51 11.65
CA THR A 191 4.31 1.55 11.74
C THR A 191 4.45 0.58 12.91
N VAL A 192 5.63 -0.03 13.09
CA VAL A 192 5.94 -0.90 14.24
C VAL A 192 5.89 -0.10 15.56
N GLY A 193 6.34 1.15 15.55
CA GLY A 193 6.23 2.07 16.69
C GLY A 193 4.79 2.37 17.10
N VAL A 194 3.89 2.60 16.13
CA VAL A 194 2.45 2.76 16.40
C VAL A 194 1.85 1.47 16.94
N TYR A 195 2.22 0.29 16.42
CA TYR A 195 1.77 -1.00 16.96
C TYR A 195 2.22 -1.21 18.42
N ALA A 196 3.44 -0.85 18.77
CA ALA A 196 3.92 -0.89 20.16
C ALA A 196 3.17 0.11 21.07
N LEU A 197 2.97 1.35 20.61
CA LEU A 197 2.27 2.42 21.35
C LEU A 197 0.77 2.12 21.57
N THR A 198 0.11 1.45 20.63
CA THR A 198 -1.33 1.17 20.68
C THR A 198 -1.65 -0.21 21.25
N GLY A 199 -0.65 -1.09 21.40
CA GLY A 199 -0.86 -2.47 21.83
C GLY A 199 -1.59 -3.35 20.80
N LEU A 200 -1.73 -2.90 19.54
CA LEU A 200 -2.42 -3.65 18.48
C LEU A 200 -1.77 -5.02 18.23
N GLU A 201 -2.62 -6.03 17.98
CA GLU A 201 -2.15 -7.41 17.81
C GLU A 201 -1.40 -7.58 16.48
N VAL A 202 -0.15 -8.04 16.56
CA VAL A 202 0.67 -8.36 15.39
C VAL A 202 0.37 -9.81 14.99
N THR A 203 -0.36 -9.96 13.88
CA THR A 203 -0.75 -11.24 13.27
C THR A 203 -0.02 -11.43 11.93
N PRO A 204 -0.08 -12.63 11.29
CA PRO A 204 0.51 -12.84 9.97
C PRO A 204 -0.11 -11.93 8.91
N ALA A 205 -1.39 -11.56 9.07
CA ALA A 205 -2.05 -10.57 8.22
C ALA A 205 -1.42 -9.17 8.37
N SER A 206 -1.08 -8.75 9.59
CA SER A 206 -0.35 -7.49 9.83
C SER A 206 1.00 -7.47 9.11
N VAL A 207 1.73 -8.59 9.08
CA VAL A 207 3.01 -8.69 8.33
C VAL A 207 2.82 -8.62 6.82
N ILE A 208 1.75 -9.23 6.28
CA ILE A 208 1.40 -9.09 4.85
C ILE A 208 1.10 -7.62 4.54
N ALA A 209 0.28 -6.96 5.37
CA ALA A 209 -0.01 -5.53 5.23
C ALA A 209 1.26 -4.67 5.30
N PHE A 210 2.19 -4.96 6.22
CA PHE A 210 3.48 -4.27 6.30
C PHE A 210 4.32 -4.45 5.03
N LEU A 211 4.29 -5.61 4.36
CA LEU A 211 4.97 -5.79 3.08
C LEU A 211 4.26 -5.00 1.95
N THR A 212 2.93 -4.96 1.94
CA THR A 212 2.13 -4.19 0.96
C THR A 212 2.41 -2.69 1.02
N ILE A 213 2.42 -2.09 2.22
CA ILE A 213 2.62 -0.63 2.37
C ILE A 213 4.03 -0.18 1.95
N LEU A 214 5.05 -1.03 2.09
CA LEU A 214 6.42 -0.68 1.72
C LEU A 214 6.59 -0.67 0.19
N GLY A 215 5.91 -1.57 -0.52
CA GLY A 215 5.79 -1.50 -1.98
C GLY A 215 5.04 -0.24 -2.44
N TYR A 216 3.99 0.16 -1.70
CA TYR A 216 3.20 1.35 -1.99
C TYR A 216 3.98 2.67 -1.78
N SER A 217 4.59 2.82 -0.60
CA SER A 217 5.46 3.97 -0.26
C SER A 217 6.62 4.14 -1.25
N LEU A 218 7.19 3.01 -1.69
CA LEU A 218 8.24 3.04 -2.70
C LEU A 218 7.73 3.53 -4.06
N TYR A 219 6.51 3.15 -4.50
CA TYR A 219 5.97 3.60 -5.79
C TYR A 219 5.95 5.13 -5.88
N ASP A 220 5.45 5.81 -4.85
CA ASP A 220 5.44 7.28 -4.83
C ASP A 220 6.86 7.86 -4.74
N THR A 221 7.73 7.28 -3.89
CA THR A 221 9.14 7.66 -3.79
C THR A 221 9.86 7.57 -5.15
N VAL A 222 9.64 6.49 -5.91
CA VAL A 222 10.18 6.26 -7.27
C VAL A 222 9.68 7.33 -8.24
N VAL A 223 8.40 7.68 -8.19
CA VAL A 223 7.80 8.70 -9.07
C VAL A 223 8.34 10.11 -8.77
N VAL A 224 8.50 10.47 -7.50
CA VAL A 224 9.14 11.74 -7.11
C VAL A 224 10.61 11.75 -7.56
N PHE A 225 11.34 10.66 -7.33
CA PHE A 225 12.78 10.56 -7.61
C PHE A 225 13.10 10.56 -9.11
N ASP A 226 12.27 9.94 -9.95
CA ASP A 226 12.41 10.03 -11.41
C ASP A 226 12.25 11.47 -11.91
N ARG A 227 11.29 12.21 -11.33
CA ARG A 227 11.11 13.64 -11.63
C ARG A 227 12.25 14.51 -11.08
N VAL A 228 12.92 14.10 -10.00
CA VAL A 228 14.15 14.76 -9.52
C VAL A 228 15.30 14.55 -10.50
N ASP A 229 15.53 13.33 -10.98
CA ASP A 229 16.58 13.00 -11.96
C ASP A 229 16.35 13.69 -13.32
N GLU A 230 15.10 13.69 -13.83
CA GLU A 230 14.73 14.39 -15.06
C GLU A 230 15.01 15.90 -14.97
N ASN A 231 14.50 16.57 -13.93
CA ASN A 231 14.74 18.01 -13.73
C ASN A 231 16.22 18.29 -13.44
N ALA A 232 16.94 17.42 -12.73
CA ALA A 232 18.38 17.59 -12.49
C ALA A 232 19.18 17.54 -13.79
N LYS A 233 18.85 16.60 -14.70
CA LYS A 233 19.46 16.50 -16.03
C LYS A 233 19.13 17.71 -16.91
N ALA A 234 17.88 18.14 -16.94
CA ALA A 234 17.45 19.32 -17.71
C ALA A 234 18.11 20.61 -17.23
N LEU A 235 18.23 20.79 -15.91
CA LEU A 235 18.76 22.03 -15.30
C LEU A 235 20.29 22.05 -15.16
N ALA A 236 20.98 20.90 -15.26
CA ALA A 236 22.43 20.80 -15.09
C ALA A 236 23.24 21.70 -16.03
N SER A 237 22.74 21.95 -17.25
CA SER A 237 23.36 22.84 -18.25
C SER A 237 23.24 24.33 -17.88
N THR A 238 22.20 24.70 -17.14
CA THR A 238 21.87 26.10 -16.83
C THR A 238 22.81 26.72 -15.79
N GLY A 239 23.37 25.89 -14.90
CA GLY A 239 24.20 26.32 -13.78
C GLY A 239 23.52 27.32 -12.83
N ARG A 240 22.18 27.39 -12.83
CA ARG A 240 21.38 28.43 -12.16
C ARG A 240 20.59 27.98 -10.93
N ALA A 241 20.57 26.68 -10.64
CA ALA A 241 19.82 26.07 -9.54
C ALA A 241 20.73 25.25 -8.62
N THR A 242 20.43 25.24 -7.32
CA THR A 242 20.95 24.25 -6.38
C THR A 242 20.20 22.93 -6.54
N TYR A 243 20.76 21.83 -6.02
CA TYR A 243 20.03 20.55 -6.02
C TYR A 243 18.76 20.62 -5.14
N SER A 244 18.78 21.43 -4.07
CA SER A 244 17.59 21.72 -3.26
C SER A 244 16.45 22.36 -4.06
N ASP A 245 16.76 23.30 -4.96
CA ASP A 245 15.74 23.94 -5.80
C ASP A 245 15.14 22.95 -6.81
N VAL A 246 15.99 22.09 -7.39
CA VAL A 246 15.55 21.00 -8.30
C VAL A 246 14.58 20.07 -7.57
N VAL A 247 14.90 19.63 -6.35
CA VAL A 247 14.03 18.75 -5.56
C VAL A 247 12.71 19.46 -5.21
N ASN A 248 12.76 20.71 -4.74
CA ASN A 248 11.54 21.50 -4.49
C ASN A 248 10.66 21.60 -5.75
N LEU A 249 11.24 21.89 -6.93
CA LEU A 249 10.50 21.97 -8.19
C LEU A 249 9.85 20.62 -8.57
N SER A 250 10.61 19.52 -8.50
CA SER A 250 10.09 18.18 -8.80
C SER A 250 8.96 17.78 -7.86
N MET A 251 9.08 18.06 -6.56
CA MET A 251 8.04 17.76 -5.58
C MET A 251 6.75 18.56 -5.84
N ASN A 252 6.82 19.85 -6.18
CA ASN A 252 5.63 20.63 -6.56
C ASN A 252 4.98 20.10 -7.86
N GLN A 253 5.76 19.50 -8.77
CA GLN A 253 5.26 18.87 -10.00
C GLN A 253 4.60 17.50 -9.78
N THR A 254 5.03 16.72 -8.78
CA THR A 254 4.47 15.40 -8.50
C THR A 254 3.42 15.37 -7.39
N LEU A 255 3.32 16.41 -6.54
CA LEU A 255 2.48 16.42 -5.34
C LEU A 255 1.03 15.96 -5.57
N MET A 256 0.36 16.46 -6.63
CA MET A 256 -1.02 16.04 -6.89
C MET A 256 -1.15 14.59 -7.36
N ARG A 257 -0.12 14.03 -8.01
CA ARG A 257 -0.12 12.60 -8.35
C ARG A 257 0.00 11.77 -7.07
N SER A 258 0.98 12.10 -6.23
CA SER A 258 1.22 11.50 -4.91
C SER A 258 -0.02 11.54 -4.02
N LEU A 259 -0.64 12.71 -3.87
CA LEU A 259 -1.86 12.89 -3.10
C LEU A 259 -3.04 12.12 -3.70
N ASN A 260 -3.28 12.21 -5.01
CA ASN A 260 -4.40 11.51 -5.64
C ASN A 260 -4.25 9.99 -5.53
N THR A 261 -3.07 9.42 -5.79
CA THR A 261 -2.86 7.97 -5.63
C THR A 261 -3.06 7.57 -4.18
N SER A 262 -2.47 8.30 -3.24
CA SER A 262 -2.54 8.00 -1.80
C SER A 262 -3.97 8.04 -1.30
N LEU A 263 -4.75 9.06 -1.68
CA LEU A 263 -6.18 9.17 -1.34
C LEU A 263 -7.01 8.06 -1.97
N VAL A 264 -6.78 7.72 -3.25
CA VAL A 264 -7.48 6.62 -3.93
C VAL A 264 -7.18 5.24 -3.31
N ALA A 265 -5.98 5.04 -2.76
CA ALA A 265 -5.64 3.81 -2.05
C ALA A 265 -6.15 3.80 -0.59
N ILE A 266 -6.10 4.94 0.11
CA ILE A 266 -6.58 5.09 1.48
C ILE A 266 -8.11 4.99 1.56
N LEU A 267 -8.85 5.55 0.60
CA LEU A 267 -10.33 5.63 0.67
C LEU A 267 -11.02 4.25 0.79
N PRO A 268 -10.73 3.23 -0.05
CA PRO A 268 -11.31 1.89 0.11
C PRO A 268 -10.97 1.25 1.46
N ILE A 269 -9.74 1.44 1.94
CA ILE A 269 -9.28 0.89 3.23
C ILE A 269 -9.96 1.60 4.40
N MET A 270 -10.18 2.91 4.30
CA MET A 270 -10.99 3.67 5.24
C MET A 270 -12.47 3.29 5.18
N SER A 271 -13.04 2.99 4.01
CA SER A 271 -14.39 2.43 3.90
C SER A 271 -14.49 1.05 4.55
N VAL A 272 -13.49 0.17 4.38
CA VAL A 272 -13.44 -1.13 5.07
C VAL A 272 -13.21 -0.96 6.58
N LEU A 273 -12.42 0.01 7.03
CA LEU A 273 -12.28 0.29 8.46
C LEU A 273 -13.55 0.88 9.07
N VAL A 274 -14.18 1.85 8.42
CA VAL A 274 -15.36 2.54 8.96
C VAL A 274 -16.60 1.67 8.80
N ILE A 275 -16.95 1.27 7.57
CA ILE A 275 -18.15 0.47 7.28
C ILE A 275 -17.91 -0.98 7.73
N GLY A 276 -16.77 -1.57 7.40
CA GLY A 276 -16.47 -2.96 7.79
C GLY A 276 -16.38 -3.16 9.30
N THR A 277 -15.86 -2.20 10.08
CA THR A 277 -15.87 -2.31 11.56
C THR A 277 -17.18 -1.81 12.16
N PHE A 278 -17.57 -0.54 11.92
CA PHE A 278 -18.71 0.09 12.62
C PHE A 278 -20.08 -0.22 12.02
N VAL A 279 -20.18 -0.86 10.85
CA VAL A 279 -21.46 -1.35 10.30
C VAL A 279 -21.47 -2.88 10.21
N LEU A 280 -20.40 -3.51 9.70
CA LEU A 280 -20.38 -4.97 9.47
C LEU A 280 -19.69 -5.79 10.58
N GLY A 281 -19.03 -5.17 11.56
CA GLY A 281 -18.39 -5.89 12.66
C GLY A 281 -17.21 -6.81 12.30
N ALA A 282 -16.59 -6.64 11.13
CA ALA A 282 -15.53 -7.52 10.64
C ALA A 282 -14.19 -7.30 11.41
N THR A 283 -14.06 -7.88 12.60
CA THR A 283 -12.91 -7.74 13.51
C THR A 283 -11.57 -8.13 12.87
N THR A 284 -11.53 -9.23 12.11
CA THR A 284 -10.30 -9.67 11.40
C THR A 284 -9.88 -8.71 10.29
N LEU A 285 -10.84 -8.09 9.59
CA LEU A 285 -10.58 -7.07 8.58
C LEU A 285 -10.12 -5.75 9.21
N ARG A 286 -10.56 -5.44 10.45
CA ARG A 286 -10.11 -4.28 11.21
C ARG A 286 -8.60 -4.32 11.43
N ASP A 287 -8.05 -5.42 11.93
CA ASP A 287 -6.61 -5.49 12.29
C ASP A 287 -5.70 -5.47 11.07
N PHE A 288 -6.13 -6.08 9.96
CA PHE A 288 -5.46 -5.97 8.66
C PHE A 288 -5.59 -4.55 8.05
N GLY A 289 -6.79 -3.97 8.11
CA GLY A 289 -7.08 -2.63 7.61
C GLY A 289 -6.32 -1.54 8.37
N MET A 290 -6.16 -1.67 9.69
CA MET A 290 -5.40 -0.72 10.52
C MET A 290 -3.91 -0.75 10.14
N ALA A 291 -3.33 -1.94 9.95
CA ALA A 291 -1.96 -2.09 9.49
C ALA A 291 -1.72 -1.38 8.15
N LEU A 292 -2.62 -1.59 7.18
CA LEU A 292 -2.57 -0.91 5.88
C LEU A 292 -2.76 0.61 6.03
N PHE A 293 -3.81 1.06 6.72
CA PHE A 293 -4.15 2.48 6.83
C PHE A 293 -3.05 3.32 7.48
N ILE A 294 -2.51 2.87 8.62
CA ILE A 294 -1.40 3.53 9.31
C ILE A 294 -0.18 3.59 8.39
N GLY A 295 0.11 2.51 7.67
CA GLY A 295 1.24 2.43 6.76
C GLY A 295 1.12 3.28 5.49
N LEU A 296 -0.06 3.34 4.86
CA LEU A 296 -0.31 4.20 3.71
C LEU A 296 -0.23 5.69 4.08
N LEU A 297 -0.78 6.09 5.24
CA LEU A 297 -0.59 7.44 5.77
C LEU A 297 0.90 7.76 6.01
N THR A 298 1.64 6.81 6.57
CA THR A 298 3.07 6.95 6.86
C THR A 298 3.90 7.09 5.57
N GLY A 299 3.64 6.25 4.56
CA GLY A 299 4.35 6.28 3.27
C GLY A 299 4.04 7.52 2.44
N ALA A 300 2.78 7.94 2.38
CA ALA A 300 2.37 9.19 1.72
C ALA A 300 2.97 10.44 2.37
N TYR A 301 3.28 10.36 3.67
CA TYR A 301 4.05 11.38 4.38
C TYR A 301 5.56 11.28 4.10
N SER A 302 6.13 10.08 4.09
CA SER A 302 7.58 9.88 4.07
C SER A 302 8.22 10.12 2.71
N SER A 303 7.55 9.79 1.59
CA SER A 303 8.03 10.12 0.24
C SER A 303 8.31 11.63 0.08
N VAL A 304 7.40 12.45 0.64
CA VAL A 304 7.45 13.91 0.65
C VAL A 304 8.45 14.43 1.70
N PHE A 305 8.27 14.07 2.98
CA PHE A 305 8.97 14.74 4.07
C PHE A 305 10.28 14.05 4.54
N ILE A 306 10.58 12.84 4.06
CA ILE A 306 11.76 12.07 4.45
C ILE A 306 12.63 11.72 3.24
N ALA A 307 12.11 11.00 2.24
CA ALA A 307 12.90 10.53 1.10
C ALA A 307 13.54 11.70 0.34
N SER A 308 12.73 12.70 -0.01
CA SER A 308 13.17 13.84 -0.83
C SER A 308 14.18 14.77 -0.10
N PRO A 309 13.98 15.13 1.19
CA PRO A 309 15.02 15.82 1.96
C PRO A 309 16.29 15.00 2.21
N VAL A 310 16.19 13.71 2.51
CA VAL A 310 17.38 12.83 2.68
C VAL A 310 18.19 12.78 1.38
N LEU A 311 17.52 12.67 0.23
CA LEU A 311 18.17 12.77 -1.08
C LEU A 311 18.89 14.12 -1.26
N ALA A 312 18.22 15.24 -1.00
CA ALA A 312 18.83 16.57 -1.10
C ALA A 312 20.06 16.71 -0.18
N MET A 313 19.97 16.26 1.08
CA MET A 313 21.07 16.26 2.05
C MET A 313 22.24 15.38 1.61
N LEU A 314 21.99 14.23 0.98
CA LEU A 314 23.04 13.36 0.43
C LEU A 314 23.67 13.94 -0.84
N LYS A 315 22.91 14.70 -1.65
CA LYS A 315 23.35 15.28 -2.92
C LYS A 315 24.13 16.58 -2.76
N GLU A 316 23.71 17.49 -1.90
CA GLU A 316 24.49 18.70 -1.58
C GLU A 316 25.80 18.40 -0.82
N ARG A 317 26.05 17.14 -0.44
CA ARG A 317 27.35 16.67 0.05
C ARG A 317 28.35 16.32 -1.06
N GLU A 318 27.96 16.30 -2.34
CA GLU A 318 28.88 16.05 -3.47
C GLU A 318 29.72 17.30 -3.82
N PRO A 319 31.00 17.14 -4.20
CA PRO A 319 31.84 18.27 -4.63
C PRO A 319 31.22 19.10 -5.75
N ARG A 320 30.58 18.45 -6.75
CA ARG A 320 29.89 19.12 -7.86
C ARG A 320 28.80 20.07 -7.39
N TYR A 321 27.88 19.60 -6.54
CA TYR A 321 26.77 20.41 -6.06
C TYR A 321 27.19 21.44 -5.02
N ARG A 322 28.21 21.17 -4.19
CA ARG A 322 28.85 22.18 -3.31
C ARG A 322 29.45 23.34 -4.09
N GLN A 323 30.24 23.04 -5.13
CA GLN A 323 30.86 24.07 -5.98
C GLN A 323 29.81 24.88 -6.74
N LEU A 324 28.74 24.24 -7.24
CA LEU A 324 27.62 24.93 -7.87
C LEU A 324 26.91 25.87 -6.88
N ARG A 325 26.60 25.38 -5.68
CA ARG A 325 25.96 26.16 -4.61
C ARG A 325 26.80 27.38 -4.20
N ALA A 326 28.09 27.20 -3.95
CA ALA A 326 29.00 28.31 -3.61
C ALA A 326 29.09 29.37 -4.72
N ARG A 327 29.09 28.95 -6.01
CA ARG A 327 29.04 29.87 -7.16
C ARG A 327 27.72 30.63 -7.29
N LEU A 328 26.61 30.05 -6.82
CA LEU A 328 25.31 30.72 -6.77
C LEU A 328 25.23 31.70 -5.59
N GLU A 329 25.70 31.30 -4.41
CA GLU A 329 25.80 32.17 -3.23
C GLU A 329 26.68 33.40 -3.53
N GLN A 330 27.81 33.23 -4.23
CA GLN A 330 28.65 34.32 -4.75
C GLN A 330 27.98 35.21 -5.82
N ARG A 331 26.89 34.76 -6.43
CA ARG A 331 26.12 35.49 -7.47
C ARG A 331 24.82 36.10 -6.95
N GLY A 332 24.64 36.14 -5.62
CA GLY A 332 23.43 36.67 -4.98
C GLY A 332 22.30 35.66 -4.80
N GLY A 333 22.52 34.38 -5.09
CA GLY A 333 21.59 33.29 -4.82
C GLY A 333 21.30 32.38 -6.02
N SER A 334 20.34 31.47 -5.82
CA SER A 334 19.80 30.64 -6.89
C SER A 334 18.89 31.46 -7.81
N GLY A 335 19.03 31.29 -9.11
CA GLY A 335 18.14 31.90 -10.11
C GLY A 335 16.81 31.16 -10.27
N LEU A 336 16.59 30.06 -9.55
CA LEU A 336 15.39 29.21 -9.66
C LEU A 336 14.49 29.25 -8.41
N GLY A 337 15.06 29.50 -7.23
CA GLY A 337 14.33 29.84 -6.00
C GLY A 337 13.09 28.99 -5.72
N LEU A 338 11.97 29.66 -5.40
CA LEU A 338 10.65 29.04 -5.22
C LEU A 338 9.71 29.26 -6.41
N LEU A 339 10.22 29.02 -7.63
CA LEU A 339 9.40 29.01 -8.84
C LEU A 339 8.44 27.81 -8.84
N SER A 340 7.21 28.05 -9.29
CA SER A 340 6.24 26.98 -9.58
C SER A 340 6.58 26.24 -10.88
N ALA A 341 5.90 25.14 -11.18
CA ALA A 341 6.07 24.45 -12.46
C ALA A 341 5.80 25.39 -13.66
N GLY A 342 4.74 26.21 -13.57
CA GLY A 342 4.43 27.25 -14.56
C GLY A 342 5.49 28.35 -14.63
N GLY A 343 6.09 28.74 -13.50
CA GLY A 343 7.21 29.68 -13.45
C GLY A 343 8.46 29.15 -14.13
N ALA A 344 8.87 27.91 -13.81
CA ALA A 344 9.98 27.23 -14.46
C ALA A 344 9.75 27.01 -15.97
N ALA A 345 8.52 26.69 -16.39
CA ALA A 345 8.15 26.59 -17.80
C ALA A 345 8.26 27.94 -18.52
N ARG A 346 7.71 29.03 -17.96
CA ARG A 346 7.82 30.38 -18.53
C ARG A 346 9.25 30.91 -18.58
N ALA A 347 10.11 30.49 -17.67
CA ALA A 347 11.54 30.82 -17.67
C ALA A 347 12.38 30.03 -18.70
N GLY A 348 11.79 29.07 -19.42
CA GLY A 348 12.53 28.16 -20.30
C GLY A 348 13.39 27.13 -19.56
N LEU A 349 13.09 26.89 -18.27
CA LEU A 349 13.86 26.04 -17.35
C LEU A 349 13.20 24.67 -17.12
N SER A 350 11.93 24.48 -17.53
CA SER A 350 11.27 23.17 -17.49
C SER A 350 11.65 22.32 -18.70
N GLY A 351 12.19 21.13 -18.46
CA GLY A 351 12.50 20.14 -19.51
C GLY A 351 11.29 19.46 -20.17
N ALA A 352 10.07 20.02 -19.98
CA ALA A 352 8.85 19.46 -20.51
C ALA A 352 8.87 19.38 -22.05
N GLY A 353 8.88 18.14 -22.57
CA GLY A 353 8.68 17.87 -23.99
C GLY A 353 7.38 18.50 -24.49
N ARG A 354 7.40 19.04 -25.72
CA ARG A 354 6.30 19.81 -26.30
C ARG A 354 5.12 18.91 -26.68
N THR A 355 4.36 18.45 -25.69
CA THR A 355 2.97 18.02 -25.91
C THR A 355 2.21 19.22 -26.50
N LYS A 356 1.87 19.13 -27.79
CA LYS A 356 1.05 20.16 -28.44
C LYS A 356 -0.27 20.25 -27.66
N PRO A 357 -0.75 21.46 -27.32
CA PRO A 357 -2.13 21.60 -26.89
C PRO A 357 -3.03 21.01 -27.97
N VAL A 358 -3.89 20.05 -27.60
CA VAL A 358 -5.02 19.69 -28.46
C VAL A 358 -5.87 20.96 -28.55
N PRO A 359 -6.10 21.53 -29.74
CA PRO A 359 -6.91 22.72 -29.86
C PRO A 359 -8.32 22.40 -29.36
N ALA A 360 -8.81 23.16 -28.37
CA ALA A 360 -10.20 23.11 -27.99
C ALA A 360 -11.06 23.36 -29.24
N SER A 361 -12.14 22.59 -29.42
CA SER A 361 -13.02 22.65 -30.58
C SER A 361 -13.77 23.98 -30.64
N GLY A 362 -13.13 24.99 -31.21
CA GLY A 362 -13.70 26.30 -31.45
C GLY A 362 -14.96 26.20 -32.32
N ARG A 363 -16.01 26.92 -31.92
CA ARG A 363 -17.19 27.13 -32.76
C ARG A 363 -16.75 27.86 -34.05
N PRO A 364 -17.32 27.53 -35.21
CA PRO A 364 -16.93 28.17 -36.46
C PRO A 364 -17.50 29.58 -36.55
N ASP A 365 -16.67 30.60 -36.32
CA ASP A 365 -16.99 31.99 -36.62
C ASP A 365 -17.05 32.23 -38.15
N ALA A 366 -17.92 33.16 -38.57
CA ALA A 366 -18.22 33.40 -39.97
C ALA A 366 -17.06 34.09 -40.73
N PRO A 367 -16.84 33.78 -42.03
CA PRO A 367 -15.68 34.28 -42.77
C PRO A 367 -15.75 35.79 -43.06
N ALA A 368 -14.68 36.50 -42.72
CA ALA A 368 -14.53 37.91 -43.04
C ALA A 368 -14.38 38.16 -44.56
N ARG A 369 -15.01 39.22 -45.06
CA ARG A 369 -15.18 39.51 -46.48
C ARG A 369 -13.97 40.28 -47.05
N ALA A 370 -12.99 39.57 -47.59
CA ALA A 370 -11.82 40.19 -48.25
C ALA A 370 -12.23 40.96 -49.53
N ALA A 371 -11.65 42.15 -49.74
CA ALA A 371 -12.01 43.03 -50.86
C ALA A 371 -11.21 42.71 -52.13
N ALA A 372 -11.89 42.71 -53.28
CA ALA A 372 -11.25 42.55 -54.59
C ALA A 372 -10.75 43.89 -55.15
N LYS A 373 -9.58 43.89 -55.81
CA LYS A 373 -9.18 45.01 -56.67
C LYS A 373 -8.29 44.56 -57.84
N ALA A 374 -8.64 45.10 -59.02
CA ALA A 374 -7.80 45.31 -60.21
C ALA A 374 -7.31 44.10 -61.06
N ARG A 375 -8.00 43.93 -62.20
CA ARG A 375 -7.45 44.08 -63.58
C ARG A 375 -7.26 42.80 -64.43
N ARG A 376 -7.66 42.93 -65.70
CA ARG A 376 -7.61 41.99 -66.85
C ARG A 376 -6.46 42.40 -67.81
N PRO A 377 -6.23 41.71 -68.96
CA PRO A 377 -6.03 40.27 -69.18
C PRO A 377 -4.74 39.98 -70.01
N GLY A 378 -4.43 38.71 -70.27
CA GLY A 378 -3.40 38.29 -71.24
C GLY A 378 -3.72 36.89 -71.80
N ALA A 379 -3.35 36.63 -73.07
CA ALA A 379 -3.72 35.39 -73.78
C ALA A 379 -2.52 34.43 -73.98
N GLY A 380 -2.81 33.13 -74.15
CA GLY A 380 -1.84 32.09 -74.48
C GLY A 380 -2.46 30.70 -74.37
N GLY A 381 -2.55 29.95 -75.48
CA GLY A 381 -3.29 28.67 -75.54
C GLY A 381 -2.49 27.44 -75.09
N GLY A 382 -3.19 26.31 -74.92
CA GLY A 382 -2.58 25.00 -74.65
C GLY A 382 -3.57 23.97 -74.09
N ALA A 383 -3.88 22.93 -74.86
CA ALA A 383 -4.64 21.74 -74.44
C ALA A 383 -3.70 20.74 -73.68
N VAL A 384 -4.06 19.55 -73.16
CA VAL A 384 -5.05 18.54 -73.56
C VAL A 384 -5.41 17.61 -72.36
N THR A 385 -6.65 17.08 -72.28
CA THR A 385 -7.12 15.88 -71.51
C THR A 385 -6.99 15.80 -69.97
N ALA A 386 -7.76 14.99 -69.22
CA ALA A 386 -9.16 14.51 -69.38
C ALA A 386 -9.65 13.69 -68.15
N LYS A 387 -10.93 13.89 -67.75
CA LYS A 387 -11.80 12.97 -66.95
C LYS A 387 -11.33 12.67 -65.49
N SER A 388 -12.19 12.30 -64.53
CA SER A 388 -13.64 12.03 -64.58
C SER A 388 -14.41 12.48 -63.32
N ARG A 389 -15.56 13.14 -63.54
CA ARG A 389 -16.88 13.06 -62.84
C ARG A 389 -16.95 12.73 -61.32
N VAL A 390 -17.50 13.64 -60.49
CA VAL A 390 -18.95 13.89 -60.15
C VAL A 390 -19.43 12.96 -59.01
N ALA A 391 -19.88 13.44 -57.82
CA ALA A 391 -21.05 14.28 -57.46
C ALA A 391 -22.40 13.54 -57.67
N ALA A 392 -23.51 13.78 -56.95
CA ALA A 392 -23.91 14.80 -55.95
C ALA A 392 -24.66 14.13 -54.77
N GLY A 393 -25.41 14.77 -53.84
CA GLY A 393 -25.87 16.16 -53.67
C GLY A 393 -26.56 16.36 -52.29
N THR A 394 -26.73 17.57 -51.74
CA THR A 394 -27.88 18.52 -51.90
C THR A 394 -29.25 18.02 -51.37
N ALA A 395 -30.04 18.75 -50.56
CA ALA A 395 -29.88 20.08 -49.90
C ALA A 395 -30.95 20.38 -48.80
N VAL A 396 -30.66 21.37 -47.92
CA VAL A 396 -31.47 22.54 -47.39
C VAL A 396 -33.02 22.42 -47.41
N LEU A 397 -33.84 22.74 -46.38
CA LEU A 397 -33.89 23.85 -45.37
C LEU A 397 -33.67 23.39 -43.89
N LYS A 398 -33.69 24.16 -42.77
CA LYS A 398 -34.16 25.52 -42.32
C LYS A 398 -35.59 25.59 -41.66
N PRO A 399 -35.95 26.60 -40.80
CA PRO A 399 -36.05 26.36 -39.34
C PRO A 399 -37.23 26.99 -38.53
N GLY A 400 -37.35 26.63 -37.24
CA GLY A 400 -38.21 27.26 -36.19
C GLY A 400 -39.06 26.22 -35.43
N ASP A 401 -39.54 26.41 -34.19
CA ASP A 401 -39.26 27.42 -33.15
C ASP A 401 -39.65 26.86 -31.75
N ARG A 402 -39.04 27.36 -30.66
CA ARG A 402 -39.41 27.25 -29.21
C ARG A 402 -39.63 25.90 -28.49
N SER A 403 -39.25 25.96 -27.20
CA SER A 403 -39.90 25.34 -26.02
C SER A 403 -39.31 24.05 -25.41
N THR A 404 -39.27 24.05 -24.06
CA THR A 404 -39.35 22.91 -23.12
C THR A 404 -38.64 21.60 -23.48
N SER A 405 -37.48 21.34 -22.87
CA SER A 405 -36.99 19.96 -22.72
C SER A 405 -37.78 19.26 -21.62
N THR A 406 -38.66 18.36 -22.03
CA THR A 406 -39.13 17.25 -21.18
C THR A 406 -37.99 16.28 -20.87
N VAL A 407 -38.24 15.36 -19.93
CA VAL A 407 -37.36 14.20 -19.69
C VAL A 407 -37.44 13.26 -20.91
N PRO A 408 -36.32 12.81 -21.48
CA PRO A 408 -36.33 11.78 -22.52
C PRO A 408 -36.71 10.42 -21.92
N PRO A 409 -37.42 9.55 -22.65
CA PRO A 409 -37.83 8.25 -22.13
C PRO A 409 -36.66 7.30 -21.93
N GLU A 410 -36.89 6.31 -21.07
CA GLU A 410 -36.05 5.14 -20.86
C GLU A 410 -35.87 4.37 -22.19
N VAL A 411 -34.69 3.79 -22.38
CA VAL A 411 -34.36 3.01 -23.59
C VAL A 411 -34.08 1.59 -23.13
N ASP A 412 -34.90 0.64 -23.56
CA ASP A 412 -34.72 -0.77 -23.25
C ASP A 412 -33.35 -1.26 -23.77
N GLU A 413 -32.46 -1.65 -22.86
CA GLU A 413 -31.26 -2.39 -23.23
C GLU A 413 -31.65 -3.84 -23.59
N PRO A 414 -31.09 -4.42 -24.66
CA PRO A 414 -31.42 -5.79 -25.07
C PRO A 414 -30.95 -6.79 -24.01
N GLU A 415 -31.88 -7.65 -23.56
CA GLU A 415 -31.63 -8.69 -22.58
C GLU A 415 -30.51 -9.64 -23.06
N VAL A 416 -29.41 -9.71 -22.29
CA VAL A 416 -28.26 -10.57 -22.59
C VAL A 416 -28.39 -11.84 -21.76
N ASP A 417 -28.66 -12.97 -22.44
CA ASP A 417 -28.71 -14.29 -21.80
C ASP A 417 -27.45 -14.55 -20.94
N PRO A 418 -27.61 -15.01 -19.68
CA PRO A 418 -26.48 -15.45 -18.88
C PRO A 418 -25.81 -16.68 -19.53
N PRO A 419 -24.47 -16.80 -19.47
CA PRO A 419 -23.79 -17.97 -20.01
C PRO A 419 -24.26 -19.26 -19.30
N PRO A 420 -24.33 -20.40 -20.01
CA PRO A 420 -24.84 -21.64 -19.45
C PRO A 420 -24.01 -22.09 -18.24
N VAL A 421 -24.71 -22.56 -17.21
CA VAL A 421 -24.11 -23.09 -15.98
C VAL A 421 -23.32 -24.37 -16.33
N PRO A 422 -22.07 -24.54 -15.87
CA PRO A 422 -21.35 -25.79 -16.04
C PRO A 422 -22.06 -26.95 -15.32
N ASP A 423 -22.05 -28.14 -15.93
CA ASP A 423 -22.75 -29.31 -15.40
C ASP A 423 -22.35 -29.67 -13.95
N GLU A 424 -23.31 -30.27 -13.25
CA GLU A 424 -23.25 -30.63 -11.83
C GLU A 424 -22.02 -31.49 -11.49
N VAL A 425 -21.08 -30.91 -10.73
CA VAL A 425 -19.90 -31.64 -10.22
C VAL A 425 -20.38 -32.63 -9.18
N ALA A 426 -20.40 -33.91 -9.56
CA ALA A 426 -20.91 -35.02 -8.76
C ALA A 426 -20.37 -35.03 -7.32
N ALA A 427 -21.25 -35.32 -6.37
CA ALA A 427 -20.92 -35.35 -4.95
C ALA A 427 -19.79 -36.35 -4.63
N PRO A 428 -18.92 -36.06 -3.65
CA PRO A 428 -17.91 -37.01 -3.19
C PRO A 428 -18.57 -38.25 -2.59
N PRO A 429 -18.01 -39.47 -2.79
CA PRO A 429 -18.57 -40.69 -2.24
C PRO A 429 -18.52 -40.71 -0.71
N GLU A 430 -19.50 -41.37 -0.09
CA GLU A 430 -19.63 -41.45 1.36
C GLU A 430 -18.42 -42.15 2.04
N PRO A 431 -18.12 -41.83 3.32
CA PRO A 431 -17.06 -42.49 4.06
C PRO A 431 -17.36 -43.99 4.26
N VAL A 432 -16.47 -44.86 3.77
CA VAL A 432 -16.59 -46.31 3.94
C VAL A 432 -16.45 -46.69 5.42
N GLU A 433 -17.50 -47.28 5.99
CA GLU A 433 -17.54 -47.75 7.37
C GLU A 433 -16.49 -48.88 7.61
N PRO A 434 -15.69 -48.82 8.69
CA PRO A 434 -14.65 -49.82 8.94
C PRO A 434 -15.24 -51.15 9.43
N ALA A 435 -15.37 -52.11 8.50
CA ALA A 435 -15.99 -53.41 8.73
C ALA A 435 -15.48 -54.15 9.99
N ALA A 436 -16.39 -54.40 10.94
CA ALA A 436 -16.09 -55.00 12.24
C ALA A 436 -15.71 -56.49 12.15
N LYS A 437 -14.43 -56.81 12.36
CA LYS A 437 -13.97 -58.21 12.52
C LYS A 437 -14.32 -58.76 13.90
N LYS A 438 -15.34 -59.61 13.96
CA LYS A 438 -15.63 -60.47 15.13
C LYS A 438 -14.51 -61.50 15.37
N PRO A 439 -14.32 -61.97 16.63
CA PRO A 439 -13.18 -62.80 17.00
C PRO A 439 -13.38 -64.30 16.71
N SER A 440 -12.29 -64.98 16.36
CA SER A 440 -12.18 -66.44 16.36
C SER A 440 -11.02 -66.86 17.28
N ALA A 441 -11.23 -67.92 18.07
CA ALA A 441 -10.30 -68.37 19.10
C ALA A 441 -9.99 -69.87 18.99
N LYS A 442 -8.89 -70.30 19.65
CA LYS A 442 -8.29 -71.65 19.62
C LYS A 442 -7.51 -71.93 18.30
N ARG A 443 -6.46 -72.74 18.28
CA ARG A 443 -5.87 -73.62 19.31
C ARG A 443 -4.33 -73.62 19.21
N ALA A 444 -3.62 -74.06 20.25
CA ALA A 444 -2.15 -74.01 20.33
C ALA A 444 -1.45 -75.30 19.87
N THR A 445 -0.18 -75.18 19.46
CA THR A 445 0.86 -76.22 19.53
C THR A 445 2.26 -75.60 19.63
N SER A 446 3.25 -76.40 20.07
CA SER A 446 4.61 -75.96 20.44
C SER A 446 5.64 -76.19 19.32
N SER A 447 6.62 -75.29 19.20
CA SER A 447 8.04 -75.66 19.00
C SER A 447 8.96 -74.48 19.36
N ALA A 448 10.26 -74.74 19.53
CA ALA A 448 11.26 -73.77 20.00
C ALA A 448 12.33 -73.45 18.94
N LYS A 449 13.15 -72.40 19.17
CA LYS A 449 14.62 -72.50 19.41
C LYS A 449 15.39 -71.18 19.16
N ALA A 450 16.41 -70.96 20.00
CA ALA A 450 17.56 -70.04 19.86
C ALA A 450 17.35 -68.50 19.84
N ARG A 451 18.03 -67.81 20.76
CA ARG A 451 18.38 -66.38 20.70
C ARG A 451 19.72 -66.19 19.96
N ARG A 452 20.00 -64.97 19.46
CA ARG A 452 21.37 -64.46 19.23
C ARG A 452 21.52 -63.02 19.78
N PRO A 453 22.71 -62.62 20.27
CA PRO A 453 22.95 -61.30 20.87
C PRO A 453 23.38 -60.22 19.84
N PRO A 454 23.34 -58.92 20.21
CA PRO A 454 23.76 -57.80 19.35
C PRO A 454 25.30 -57.64 19.22
N PRO A 455 25.79 -56.92 18.19
CA PRO A 455 27.22 -56.70 17.94
C PRO A 455 27.86 -55.62 18.86
N PRO A 456 29.18 -55.67 19.09
CA PRO A 456 29.90 -54.78 20.01
C PRO A 456 30.30 -53.43 19.41
N SER A 457 30.46 -52.43 20.28
CA SER A 457 30.98 -51.09 19.96
C SER A 457 32.53 -51.07 19.91
N TYR A 458 33.11 -50.29 18.99
CA TYR A 458 34.57 -50.13 18.86
C TYR A 458 35.02 -48.70 19.18
N LYS A 459 36.06 -48.56 20.02
CA LYS A 459 36.67 -47.27 20.39
C LYS A 459 37.83 -46.90 19.45
N LYS A 460 38.13 -45.60 19.37
CA LYS A 460 39.23 -45.01 18.58
C LYS A 460 40.61 -45.55 19.00
N ALA A 461 41.49 -45.77 18.03
CA ALA A 461 42.95 -45.91 18.21
C ALA A 461 43.72 -45.12 17.14
N LYS A 462 45.02 -44.85 17.40
CA LYS A 462 45.84 -43.84 16.71
C LYS A 462 46.36 -44.26 15.31
N ARG A 463 46.60 -43.27 14.45
CA ARG A 463 47.57 -43.35 13.32
C ARG A 463 48.99 -43.68 13.81
N PRO A 464 49.82 -44.27 12.95
CA PRO A 464 51.15 -43.74 12.68
C PRO A 464 51.30 -43.23 11.22
N LYS A 465 52.51 -42.79 10.85
CA LYS A 465 52.85 -42.19 9.54
C LYS A 465 53.44 -43.23 8.57
N ARG A 466 53.18 -43.06 7.27
CA ARG A 466 54.22 -42.62 6.33
C ARG A 466 53.61 -41.71 5.27
#